data_AF-A0A9J6DEJ9-F1
#
_entry.id   AF-A0A9J6DEJ9-F1
#
_cell.length_a   1.000
_cell.length_b   1.000
_cell.length_c   1.000
_cell.angle_alpha   90.00
_cell.angle_beta   90.00
_cell.angle_gamma   90.00
#
_symmetry.space_group_name_H-M   'P 1'
#
loop_
_entity.id
_entity.type
_entity.pdbx_description
1 polymer ?
#
loop_
_entity_poly.entity_id
_entity_poly.type
_entity_poly.pdbx_seq_one_letter_code
_entity_poly.pdbx_strand_id
1 'polypeptide(L)'
;MRDKTFSDSTKDSRDECGELEARMTDADATHVVTDSPNAEKVGKVCDQISLSDENRFVLGEAEGFISILGFEHLDNKDFREVAVLDPPNTLAAIAFSSGTGGQVKGVEITHYSFVANMVQNK
;
A
#
# COMPACT_ATOMS: atom_id res chain seq x y z
N MET A 1 8.27 8.18 -52.37
CA MET A 1 9.30 8.25 -51.32
C MET A 1 8.57 8.06 -50.00
N ARG A 2 8.90 7.00 -49.24
CA ARG A 2 8.24 6.67 -47.97
C ARG A 2 8.74 7.63 -46.90
N ASP A 3 7.82 8.28 -46.18
CA ASP A 3 8.17 8.96 -44.94
C ASP A 3 7.61 8.15 -43.77
N LYS A 4 8.48 7.87 -42.79
CA LYS A 4 8.24 6.96 -41.67
C LYS A 4 7.83 7.78 -40.45
N THR A 5 6.71 7.38 -39.87
CA THR A 5 6.31 7.50 -38.45
C THR A 5 7.40 7.96 -37.46
N PHE A 6 7.07 8.95 -36.63
CA PHE A 6 7.19 8.81 -35.17
C PHE A 6 5.99 9.49 -34.51
N SER A 7 5.16 8.65 -33.89
CA SER A 7 3.99 9.02 -33.11
C SER A 7 4.41 9.60 -31.76
N ASP A 8 3.72 10.66 -31.38
CA ASP A 8 3.41 11.15 -30.04
C ASP A 8 3.88 10.23 -28.89
N SER A 9 4.92 10.65 -28.17
CA SER A 9 5.44 9.97 -26.98
C SER A 9 5.95 10.99 -25.96
N THR A 10 5.02 11.73 -25.35
CA THR A 10 5.23 12.32 -24.01
C THR A 10 3.90 12.39 -23.27
N LYS A 11 3.30 11.21 -23.03
CA LYS A 11 2.57 11.00 -21.78
C LYS A 11 3.62 10.64 -20.75
N ASP A 12 4.07 11.64 -20.01
CA ASP A 12 4.90 11.46 -18.83
C ASP A 12 4.06 10.74 -17.76
N SER A 13 4.01 9.41 -17.87
CA SER A 13 3.63 8.51 -16.81
C SER A 13 4.73 8.61 -15.76
N ARG A 14 4.58 9.55 -14.83
CA ARG A 14 5.31 9.53 -13.55
C ARG A 14 5.36 8.08 -13.09
N ASP A 15 6.56 7.53 -13.02
CA ASP A 15 6.80 6.10 -12.85
C ASP A 15 6.04 5.61 -11.62
N GLU A 16 4.93 4.89 -11.85
CA GLU A 16 4.03 4.50 -10.77
C GLU A 16 4.73 3.56 -9.77
N CYS A 17 5.83 2.91 -10.19
CA CYS A 17 6.72 2.15 -9.32
C CYS A 17 7.47 3.07 -8.34
N GLY A 18 8.02 4.19 -8.81
CA GLY A 18 8.74 5.14 -7.96
C GLY A 18 7.82 5.85 -6.96
N GLU A 19 6.56 6.11 -7.32
CA GLU A 19 5.59 6.64 -6.36
C GLU A 19 5.24 5.61 -5.27
N LEU A 20 5.11 4.34 -5.62
CA LEU A 20 4.84 3.27 -4.66
C LEU A 20 6.05 3.04 -3.72
N GLU A 21 7.27 3.02 -4.26
CA GLU A 21 8.51 2.91 -3.49
C GLU A 21 8.62 4.03 -2.44
N ALA A 22 8.38 5.28 -2.86
CA ALA A 22 8.42 6.43 -1.98
C ALA A 22 7.39 6.32 -0.84
N ARG A 23 6.17 5.87 -1.15
CA ARG A 23 5.11 5.66 -0.15
C ARG A 23 5.44 4.56 0.84
N MET A 24 5.94 3.42 0.36
CA MET A 24 6.33 2.29 1.21
C MET A 24 7.50 2.65 2.13
N THR A 25 8.48 3.40 1.61
CA THR A 25 9.63 3.89 2.37
C THR A 25 9.22 4.93 3.43
N ASP A 26 8.40 5.92 3.04
CA ASP A 26 7.93 6.98 3.97
C ASP A 26 7.03 6.43 5.08
N ALA A 27 6.25 5.38 4.77
CA ALA A 27 5.41 4.69 5.75
C ALA A 27 6.17 3.69 6.64
N ASP A 28 7.47 3.49 6.42
CA ASP A 28 8.28 2.45 7.08
C ASP A 28 7.61 1.06 6.98
N ALA A 29 7.15 0.71 5.77
CA ALA A 29 6.34 -0.47 5.54
C ALA A 29 7.14 -1.76 5.77
N THR A 30 6.72 -2.54 6.76
CA THR A 30 7.33 -3.85 7.09
C THR A 30 6.65 -5.03 6.41
N HIS A 31 5.46 -4.82 5.84
CA HIS A 31 4.66 -5.83 5.14
C HIS A 31 3.87 -5.16 4.01
N VAL A 32 3.50 -5.93 2.98
CA VAL A 32 2.63 -5.45 1.90
C VAL A 32 1.52 -6.44 1.61
N VAL A 33 0.34 -5.94 1.30
CA VAL A 33 -0.79 -6.72 0.78
C VAL A 33 -1.20 -6.13 -0.56
N THR A 34 -1.32 -6.95 -1.60
CA THR A 34 -1.73 -6.55 -2.95
C THR A 34 -2.73 -7.54 -3.55
N ASP A 35 -3.27 -7.24 -4.73
CA ASP A 35 -4.00 -8.20 -5.57
C ASP A 35 -3.08 -8.84 -6.64
N SER A 36 -3.51 -9.97 -7.21
CA SER A 36 -2.76 -10.68 -8.25
C SER A 36 -2.43 -9.80 -9.48
N PRO A 37 -3.32 -8.93 -10.00
CA PRO A 37 -3.00 -8.04 -11.12
C PRO A 37 -1.84 -7.08 -10.87
N ASN A 38 -1.64 -6.63 -9.63
CA ASN A 38 -0.57 -5.70 -9.28
C ASN A 38 0.69 -6.37 -8.70
N ALA A 39 0.67 -7.69 -8.46
CA ALA A 39 1.74 -8.42 -7.77
C ALA A 39 3.12 -8.28 -8.43
N GLU A 40 3.23 -8.34 -9.77
CA GLU A 40 4.52 -8.18 -10.46
C GLU A 40 5.13 -6.80 -10.20
N LYS A 41 4.30 -5.74 -10.25
CA LYS A 41 4.72 -4.36 -10.01
C LYS A 41 5.14 -4.16 -8.55
N VAL A 42 4.33 -4.66 -7.62
CA VAL A 42 4.61 -4.57 -6.18
C VAL A 42 5.88 -5.37 -5.83
N GLY A 43 6.07 -6.54 -6.42
CA GLY A 43 7.27 -7.37 -6.22
C GLY A 43 8.55 -6.64 -6.60
N LYS A 44 8.57 -5.94 -7.75
CA LYS A 44 9.71 -5.10 -8.16
C LYS A 44 10.05 -4.02 -7.13
N VAL A 45 9.03 -3.37 -6.56
CA VAL A 45 9.23 -2.36 -5.50
C VAL A 45 9.72 -2.99 -4.21
N CYS A 46 9.19 -4.16 -3.83
CA CYS A 46 9.66 -4.90 -2.66
C CYS A 46 11.14 -5.28 -2.79
N ASP A 47 11.59 -5.67 -3.98
CA ASP A 47 12.99 -5.96 -4.25
C ASP A 47 13.88 -4.70 -4.12
N GLN A 48 13.39 -3.54 -4.60
CA GLN A 48 14.09 -2.24 -4.49
C GLN A 48 14.30 -1.82 -3.03
N ILE A 49 13.28 -2.00 -2.18
CA ILE A 49 13.34 -1.61 -0.76
C ILE A 49 13.83 -2.75 0.16
N SER A 50 14.24 -3.90 -0.40
CA SER A 50 14.70 -5.07 0.34
C SER A 50 13.67 -5.66 1.33
N LEU A 51 12.38 -5.62 0.99
CA LEU A 51 11.32 -6.27 1.77
C LEU A 51 11.31 -7.78 1.48
N SER A 52 11.45 -8.63 2.50
CA SER A 52 11.55 -10.08 2.30
C SER A 52 10.23 -10.74 1.87
N ASP A 53 10.31 -11.88 1.17
CA ASP A 53 9.15 -12.60 0.62
C ASP A 53 8.15 -13.05 1.70
N GLU A 54 8.61 -13.35 2.93
CA GLU A 54 7.72 -13.70 4.05
C GLU A 54 6.80 -12.55 4.51
N ASN A 55 7.08 -11.32 4.07
CA ASN A 55 6.32 -10.13 4.39
C ASN A 55 5.45 -9.63 3.22
N ARG A 56 5.38 -10.40 2.13
CA ARG A 56 4.63 -10.05 0.90
C ARG A 56 3.37 -10.92 0.81
N PHE A 57 2.19 -10.30 0.81
CA PHE A 57 0.91 -11.02 0.74
C PHE A 57 0.10 -10.65 -0.51
N VAL A 58 -0.66 -11.61 -1.03
CA VAL A 58 -1.50 -11.41 -2.21
C VAL A 58 -2.93 -11.96 -2.01
N LEU A 59 -3.92 -11.18 -2.45
CA LEU A 59 -5.30 -11.58 -2.66
C LEU A 59 -5.38 -12.45 -3.92
N GLY A 60 -5.22 -13.77 -3.76
CA GLY A 60 -5.15 -14.74 -4.86
C GLY A 60 -3.81 -15.46 -4.85
N GLU A 61 -3.24 -15.70 -6.03
CA GLU A 61 -1.95 -16.38 -6.18
C GLU A 61 -0.98 -15.50 -6.97
N ALA A 62 0.28 -15.46 -6.57
CA ALA A 62 1.39 -14.82 -7.29
C ALA A 62 2.75 -15.36 -6.79
N GLU A 63 3.72 -15.49 -7.69
CA GLU A 63 5.08 -15.92 -7.32
C GLU A 63 5.76 -14.87 -6.43
N GLY A 64 6.44 -15.32 -5.36
CA GLY A 64 7.09 -14.44 -4.38
C GLY A 64 6.14 -13.81 -3.35
N PHE A 65 4.87 -14.22 -3.31
CA PHE A 65 3.88 -13.74 -2.35
C PHE A 65 3.21 -14.90 -1.60
N ILE A 66 2.88 -14.65 -0.34
CA ILE A 66 2.01 -15.52 0.46
C ILE A 66 0.55 -15.24 0.09
N SER A 67 -0.14 -16.26 -0.43
CA SER A 67 -1.58 -16.20 -0.69
C SER A 67 -2.35 -16.07 0.63
N ILE A 68 -3.18 -15.03 0.75
CA ILE A 68 -4.02 -14.88 1.95
C ILE A 68 -5.12 -15.95 2.03
N LEU A 69 -5.42 -16.63 0.92
CA LEU A 69 -6.38 -17.74 0.91
C LEU A 69 -5.89 -18.90 1.80
N GLY A 70 -4.57 -19.01 2.00
CA GLY A 70 -3.98 -19.95 2.93
C GLY A 70 -4.41 -19.76 4.39
N PHE A 71 -4.99 -18.61 4.77
CA PHE A 71 -5.46 -18.32 6.12
C PHE A 71 -6.94 -18.65 6.36
N GLU A 72 -7.64 -19.27 5.41
CA GLU A 72 -9.08 -19.59 5.52
C GLU A 72 -9.43 -20.49 6.73
N HIS A 73 -8.45 -21.24 7.22
CA HIS A 73 -8.61 -22.18 8.33
C HIS A 73 -8.47 -21.52 9.71
N LEU A 74 -8.10 -20.24 9.78
CA LEU A 74 -8.01 -19.51 11.04
C LEU A 74 -9.42 -19.23 11.59
N ASP A 75 -9.65 -19.56 12.87
CA ASP A 75 -10.91 -19.31 13.55
C ASP A 75 -10.81 -17.99 14.35
N ASN A 76 -11.86 -17.17 14.29
CA ASN A 76 -11.97 -15.95 15.10
C ASN A 76 -11.89 -16.22 16.61
N LYS A 77 -12.10 -17.47 17.08
CA LYS A 77 -11.88 -17.84 18.49
C LYS A 77 -10.44 -17.63 18.95
N ASP A 78 -9.48 -17.68 18.04
CA ASP A 78 -8.06 -17.47 18.36
C ASP A 78 -7.66 -15.98 18.32
N PHE A 79 -8.55 -15.11 17.83
CA PHE A 79 -8.32 -13.67 17.80
C PHE A 79 -8.20 -13.12 19.22
N ARG A 80 -7.20 -12.26 19.43
CA ARG A 80 -6.99 -11.54 20.68
C ARG A 80 -7.03 -10.06 20.39
N GLU A 81 -7.96 -9.37 21.02
CA GLU A 81 -8.03 -7.92 20.93
C GLU A 81 -6.78 -7.30 21.58
N VAL A 82 -6.18 -6.36 20.87
CA VAL A 82 -5.04 -5.60 21.35
C VAL A 82 -5.54 -4.21 21.75
N ALA A 83 -5.43 -3.89 23.03
CA ALA A 83 -5.88 -2.60 23.54
C ALA A 83 -4.97 -1.46 23.04
N VAL A 84 -5.58 -0.38 22.54
CA VAL A 84 -4.90 0.86 22.19
C VAL A 84 -4.87 1.76 23.43
N LEU A 85 -3.72 1.81 24.12
CA LEU A 85 -3.61 2.48 25.42
C LEU A 85 -3.69 4.02 25.32
N ASP A 86 -3.26 4.61 24.20
CA ASP A 86 -3.30 6.06 23.97
C ASP A 86 -3.89 6.39 22.57
N PRO A 87 -5.22 6.26 22.38
CA PRO A 87 -5.86 6.46 21.07
C PRO A 87 -5.63 7.83 20.42
N PRO A 88 -5.53 8.95 21.16
CA PRO A 88 -5.23 10.26 20.58
C PRO A 88 -3.83 10.37 19.95
N ASN A 89 -2.83 9.63 20.45
CA ASN A 89 -1.45 9.71 19.96
C ASN A 89 -0.97 8.44 19.24
N THR A 90 -1.78 7.38 19.18
CA THR A 90 -1.46 6.15 18.44
C THR A 90 -2.02 6.24 17.02
N LEU A 91 -1.14 6.12 16.02
CA LEU A 91 -1.53 6.06 14.61
C LEU A 91 -2.34 4.79 14.32
N ALA A 92 -3.44 4.95 13.59
CA ALA A 92 -4.26 3.87 13.05
C ALA A 92 -4.04 3.68 11.55
N ALA A 93 -3.73 4.76 10.81
CA ALA A 93 -3.47 4.71 9.38
C ALA A 93 -2.61 5.90 8.92
N ILE A 94 -1.92 5.71 7.79
CA ILE A 94 -1.31 6.78 7.00
C ILE A 94 -2.00 6.78 5.64
N ALA A 95 -2.68 7.87 5.28
CA ALA A 95 -3.34 8.02 3.99
C ALA A 95 -2.47 8.89 3.06
N PHE A 96 -2.00 8.33 1.95
CA PHE A 96 -1.26 9.09 0.95
C PHE A 96 -2.21 9.82 0.01
N SER A 97 -2.00 11.13 -0.14
CA SER A 97 -2.75 11.96 -1.07
C SER A 97 -1.81 12.60 -2.09
N SER A 98 -2.29 12.74 -3.34
CA SER A 98 -1.66 13.57 -4.36
C SER A 98 -1.93 15.03 -4.01
N GLY A 99 -1.11 15.60 -3.13
CA GLY A 99 -1.25 16.99 -2.72
C GLY A 99 -1.32 17.94 -3.93
N THR A 100 -1.95 19.10 -3.74
CA THR A 100 -2.09 20.14 -4.79
C THR A 100 -0.74 20.69 -5.29
N GLY A 101 0.35 20.43 -4.55
CA GLY A 101 1.72 20.81 -4.90
C GLY A 101 2.53 19.74 -5.65
N GLY A 102 1.90 18.66 -6.12
CA GLY A 102 2.57 17.61 -6.92
C GLY A 102 3.38 16.58 -6.13
N GLN A 103 3.75 16.87 -4.88
CA GLN A 103 4.38 15.92 -3.97
C GLN A 103 3.33 15.14 -3.18
N VAL A 104 3.46 13.81 -3.17
CA VAL A 104 2.63 12.91 -2.36
C VAL A 104 2.96 13.13 -0.88
N LYS A 105 1.93 13.25 -0.03
CA LYS A 105 2.10 13.39 1.41
C LYS A 105 1.30 12.34 2.17
N GLY A 106 1.94 11.72 3.16
CA GLY A 106 1.28 10.89 4.16
C GLY A 106 0.49 11.76 5.13
N VAL A 107 -0.79 11.46 5.29
CA VAL A 107 -1.66 12.06 6.30
C VAL A 107 -1.81 11.06 7.43
N GLU A 108 -1.26 11.40 8.59
CA GLU A 108 -1.38 10.61 9.82
C GLU A 108 -2.80 10.67 10.38
N ILE A 109 -3.37 9.50 10.65
CA ILE A 109 -4.71 9.34 11.21
C ILE A 109 -4.58 8.50 12.48
N THR A 110 -4.94 9.07 13.62
CA THR A 110 -4.92 8.38 14.91
C THR A 110 -6.18 7.57 15.12
N HIS A 111 -6.16 6.61 16.04
CA HIS A 111 -7.37 5.86 16.41
C HIS A 111 -8.52 6.80 16.82
N TYR A 112 -8.21 7.85 17.57
CA TYR A 112 -9.19 8.85 17.98
C TYR A 112 -9.78 9.61 16.77
N SER A 113 -8.95 10.15 15.88
CA SER A 113 -9.45 10.95 14.74
C SER A 113 -10.22 10.09 13.74
N PHE A 114 -9.84 8.82 13.57
CA PHE A 114 -10.57 7.86 12.74
C PHE A 114 -12.00 7.65 13.25
N VAL A 115 -12.16 7.34 14.54
CA VAL A 115 -13.49 7.13 15.16
C VAL A 115 -14.31 8.41 15.20
N ALA A 116 -13.69 9.55 15.54
CA ALA A 116 -14.36 10.84 15.57
C ALA A 116 -14.98 11.19 14.20
N ASN A 117 -14.25 10.97 13.10
CA ASN A 117 -14.75 11.20 11.75
C ASN A 117 -15.95 10.30 11.39
N MET A 118 -15.95 9.03 11.83
CA MET A 118 -17.10 8.12 11.61
C MET A 118 -18.34 8.54 12.40
N VAL A 119 -18.18 9.07 13.61
CA VAL A 119 -19.30 9.53 14.45
C VAL A 119 -19.84 10.88 13.97
N GLN A 120 -18.98 11.76 13.46
CA GLN A 120 -19.36 13.08 12.93
C GLN A 120 -20.09 13.01 11.59
N ASN A 121 -19.76 12.06 10.71
CA ASN A 121 -20.40 11.87 9.41
C ASN A 121 -21.70 11.04 9.49
N LYS A 122 -22.53 11.29 10.50
CA LYS A 122 -23.87 10.70 10.64
C LYS A 122 -24.96 11.60 10.07
#